data_AF-G5KEI0-F1
#
_entry.id   AF-G5KEI0-F1
#
_cell.length_a   1.000
_cell.length_b   1.000
_cell.length_c   1.000
_cell.angle_alpha   90.00
_cell.angle_beta   90.00
_cell.angle_gamma   90.00
#
_symmetry.space_group_name_H-M   'P 1'
#
loop_
_entity.id
_entity.type
_entity.pdbx_description
1 polymer ?
#
loop_
_entity_poly.entity_id
_entity_poly.type
_entity_poly.pdbx_seq_one_letter_code
_entity_poly.pdbx_strand_id
1 'polypeptide(L)' 'MNWKHTYLKPNKNGFFQWCGDLPDYDVPLLVYADGYFHIDTFIYGDGEAELEESFANDFYWCELEVPDTGNGG' A
#
# COMPACT_ATOMS: atom_id res chain seq x y z
N MET A 1 0.30 6.24 14.58
CA MET A 1 0.22 5.70 13.21
C MET A 1 -0.89 6.43 12.48
N ASN A 2 -0.54 7.13 11.41
CA ASN A 2 -1.50 7.79 10.53
C ASN A 2 -1.92 6.78 9.46
N TRP A 3 -3.06 6.12 9.67
CA TRP A 3 -3.62 5.19 8.72
C TRP A 3 -4.17 5.95 7.51
N LYS A 4 -3.76 5.51 6.32
CA LYS A 4 -4.19 5.98 5.01
C LYS A 4 -5.03 4.89 4.36
N HIS A 5 -5.90 5.26 3.41
CA HIS A 5 -6.82 4.31 2.74
C HIS A 5 -6.58 4.32 1.23
N THR A 6 -6.45 3.12 0.66
CA THR A 6 -6.22 2.89 -0.77
C THR A 6 -7.20 1.85 -1.28
N TYR A 7 -7.82 2.10 -2.42
CA TYR A 7 -8.80 1.18 -3.00
C TYR A 7 -8.87 1.28 -4.52
N LEU A 8 -9.23 0.17 -5.15
CA LEU A 8 -9.40 0.02 -6.59
C LEU A 8 -10.87 0.24 -6.94
N LYS A 9 -11.15 1.10 -7.92
CA LYS A 9 -12.50 1.27 -8.46
C LYS A 9 -12.50 1.37 -9.98
N PRO A 10 -13.60 0.98 -10.66
CA PRO A 10 -13.71 1.20 -12.09
C PRO A 10 -13.80 2.70 -12.41
N ASN A 11 -13.05 3.13 -13.43
CA ASN A 11 -13.15 4.46 -14.02
C ASN A 11 -14.29 4.53 -15.05
N LYS A 12 -14.48 5.70 -15.66
CA LYS A 12 -15.57 5.95 -16.63
C LYS A 12 -15.55 5.02 -17.86
N ASN A 13 -14.41 4.41 -18.16
CA ASN A 13 -14.20 3.51 -19.29
C ASN A 13 -14.27 2.02 -18.86
N GLY A 14 -14.59 1.73 -17.60
CA GLY A 14 -14.68 0.37 -17.06
C GLY A 14 -13.33 -0.25 -16.65
N PHE A 15 -12.22 0.48 -16.77
CA PHE A 15 -10.91 0.01 -16.29
C PHE A 15 -10.74 0.30 -14.81
N PHE A 16 -10.12 -0.63 -14.09
CA PHE A 16 -9.80 -0.43 -12.68
C PHE A 16 -8.70 0.62 -12.50
N GLN A 17 -8.86 1.47 -11.49
CA GLN A 17 -7.92 2.52 -11.13
C GLN A 17 -7.82 2.63 -9.61
N TRP A 18 -6.58 2.71 -9.12
CA TRP A 18 -6.30 3.00 -7.71
C TRP A 18 -6.73 4.43 -7.31
N CYS A 19 -7.29 4.54 -6.11
CA CYS A 19 -7.82 5.77 -5.54
C CYS A 19 -7.46 5.86 -4.04
N GLY A 20 -7.64 7.06 -3.48
CA GLY A 20 -7.29 7.35 -2.10
C GLY A 20 -5.87 7.87 -1.96
N ASP A 21 -5.26 7.59 -0.82
CA ASP A 21 -3.89 7.97 -0.50
C ASP A 21 -2.96 6.83 -0.90
N LEU A 22 -2.36 6.91 -2.09
CA LEU A 22 -1.45 5.89 -2.59
C LEU A 22 -0.14 5.87 -1.79
N PRO A 23 0.36 4.69 -1.41
CA PRO A 23 1.71 4.57 -0.86
C PRO A 23 2.79 4.79 -1.92
N ASP A 24 3.99 5.08 -1.44
CA ASP A 24 5.18 5.06 -2.27
C ASP A 24 5.49 3.62 -2.71
N TYR A 25 5.97 3.47 -3.94
CA TYR A 25 6.35 2.17 -4.48
C TYR A 25 7.61 1.63 -3.81
N ASP A 26 7.74 0.31 -3.74
CA ASP A 26 8.94 -0.41 -3.31
C ASP A 26 9.36 -0.11 -1.85
N VAL A 27 8.41 0.30 -1.00
CA VAL A 27 8.62 0.55 0.43
C VAL A 27 7.78 -0.42 1.27
N PRO A 28 8.34 -1.02 2.35
CA PRO A 28 7.57 -1.84 3.28
C PRO A 28 6.52 -1.05 4.05
N LEU A 29 5.28 -1.55 4.05
CA LEU A 29 4.11 -0.95 4.69
C LEU A 29 3.49 -1.92 5.70
N LEU A 30 2.90 -1.39 6.76
CA LEU A 30 1.92 -2.17 7.53
C LEU A 30 0.57 -2.02 6.85
N VAL A 31 0.00 -3.13 6.39
CA VAL A 31 -1.28 -3.20 5.67
C VAL A 31 -2.34 -3.86 6.54
N TYR A 32 -3.55 -3.32 6.50
CA TYR A 32 -4.76 -3.93 7.03
C TYR A 32 -5.77 -4.12 5.91
N ALA A 33 -6.02 -5.39 5.56
CA ALA A 33 -6.98 -5.81 4.54
C ALA A 33 -7.66 -7.10 4.99
N ASP A 34 -8.90 -7.33 4.55
CA ASP A 34 -9.68 -8.55 4.81
C ASP A 34 -9.77 -8.97 6.30
N GLY A 35 -9.62 -8.01 7.22
CA GLY A 35 -9.66 -8.25 8.67
C GLY A 35 -8.33 -8.63 9.31
N TYR A 36 -7.23 -8.65 8.56
CA TYR A 36 -5.91 -9.08 9.02
C TYR A 36 -4.83 -8.01 8.81
N PHE A 37 -3.84 -7.99 9.69
CA PHE A 37 -2.64 -7.16 9.55
C PHE A 37 -1.49 -7.97 8.99
N HIS A 38 -0.76 -7.40 8.03
CA HIS A 38 0.45 -7.98 7.46
C HIS A 38 1.39 -6.88 6.98
N ILE A 39 2.66 -7.23 6.73
CA ILE A 39 3.62 -6.33 6.10
C ILE A 39 3.64 -6.66 4.62
N ASP A 40 3.54 -5.65 3.77
CA ASP A 40 3.54 -5.80 2.31
C ASP A 40 4.23 -4.61 1.64
N THR A 41 4.45 -4.72 0.34
CA THR A 41 5.04 -3.69 -0.52
C THR A 41 4.04 -3.32 -1.60
N PHE A 42 3.81 -2.03 -1.83
CA PHE A 42 3.08 -1.59 -3.02
C PHE A 42 4.06 -1.50 -4.19
N ILE A 43 3.84 -2.27 -5.25
CA ILE A 43 4.76 -2.42 -6.37
C ILE A 43 4.12 -1.91 -7.67
N TYR A 44 4.95 -1.58 -8.64
CA TYR A 44 4.53 -1.30 -10.02
C TYR A 44 5.34 -2.17 -10.99
N GLY A 45 4.67 -3.14 -11.62
CA GLY A 45 5.27 -4.14 -12.50
C GLY A 45 4.36 -4.47 -13.68
N ASP A 46 4.94 -4.77 -14.83
CA ASP A 46 4.20 -5.15 -16.06
C ASP A 46 3.06 -4.19 -16.48
N GLY A 47 3.15 -2.91 -16.07
CA GLY A 47 2.17 -1.87 -16.39
C GLY A 47 1.01 -1.77 -15.39
N GLU A 48 1.02 -2.57 -14.32
CA GLU A 48 0.00 -2.59 -13.28
C GLU A 48 0.64 -2.32 -11.90
N ALA A 49 -0.16 -1.79 -10.98
CA ALA A 49 0.25 -1.58 -9.58
C ALA A 49 -0.56 -2.51 -8.68
N GLU A 50 0.08 -3.10 -7.69
CA GLU A 50 -0.55 -4.02 -6.74
C GLU A 50 0.22 -4.10 -5.42
N LEU A 51 -0.36 -4.79 -4.44
CA LEU A 51 0.37 -5.28 -3.28
C LEU A 51 1.08 -6.58 -3.67
N GLU A 52 2.36 -6.70 -3.32
CA GLU A 52 3.23 -7.81 -3.71
C GLU A 52 2.69 -9.19 -3.28
N GLU A 53 2.12 -9.30 -2.07
CA GLU A 53 1.67 -10.59 -1.51
C GLU A 53 0.15 -10.68 -1.32
N SER A 54 -0.49 -9.60 -0.85
CA SER A 54 -1.90 -9.64 -0.45
C SER A 54 -2.89 -9.57 -1.61
N PHE A 55 -2.50 -9.00 -2.76
CA PHE A 55 -3.39 -8.71 -3.90
C PHE A 55 -4.73 -8.03 -3.50
N ALA A 56 -4.79 -7.36 -2.34
CA ALA A 56 -6.01 -6.75 -1.85
C ALA A 56 -6.35 -5.49 -2.64
N ASN A 57 -7.59 -5.38 -3.09
CA ASN A 57 -8.08 -4.24 -3.88
C ASN A 57 -8.63 -3.09 -3.02
N ASP A 58 -8.73 -3.26 -1.70
CA ASP A 58 -9.18 -2.26 -0.73
C ASP A 58 -8.44 -2.51 0.58
N PHE A 59 -7.61 -1.56 1.01
CA PHE A 59 -6.76 -1.74 2.17
C PHE A 59 -6.43 -0.42 2.87
N TYR A 60 -6.18 -0.50 4.17
CA TYR A 60 -5.61 0.57 4.95
C TYR A 60 -4.12 0.32 5.15
N TRP A 61 -3.31 1.38 5.18
CA TRP A 61 -1.87 1.24 5.36
C TRP A 61 -1.26 2.36 6.19
N CYS A 62 -0.08 2.10 6.74
CA CYS A 62 0.81 3.15 7.25
C CYS A 62 2.28 2.78 7.02
N GLU A 63 3.12 3.80 6.87
CA GLU A 63 4.57 3.64 6.75
C GLU A 63 5.13 3.01 8.02
N LEU A 64 6.02 2.03 7.85
CA LEU A 64 6.81 1.52 8.95
C LEU A 64 7.94 2.51 9.21
N GLU A 65 7.88 3.22 10.35
CA GLU A 65 9.01 4.02 10.80
C GLU A 65 10.19 3.07 11.05
N VAL A 66 11.27 3.24 10.27
CA VAL A 66 12.53 2.58 10.59
C VAL A 66 12.92 3.07 11.98
N PRO A 67 13.19 2.18 12.96
CA PRO A 67 13.62 2.62 14.26
C PRO A 67 14.85 3.50 14.09
N ASP A 68 14.80 4.72 14.62
CA ASP A 68 15.97 5.58 14.68
C ASP A 68 17.02 4.84 15.52
N THR A 69 17.98 4.23 14.83
CA THR A 69 19.05 3.47 15.47
C THR A 69 20.07 4.39 16.15
N GLY A 70 19.86 5.72 16.12
CA GLY A 70 20.67 6.68 16.85
C GLY A 70 22.11 6.79 16.36
N ASN A 71 22.44 6.23 15.18
CA ASN A 71 23.73 6.38 14.54
C ASN A 71 23.79 7.60 13.59
N GLY A 72 23.11 8.69 13.98
CA GLY A 72 23.39 10.02 13.44
C GLY A 72 24.64 10.57 14.11
N GLY A 73 25.79 10.40 13.47
CA GLY A 73 27.05 11.07 13.80
C GLY A 73 27.09 12.51 13.30
#